data_AF-A0A386RFX3-F1
#
_entry.id   AF-A0A386RFX3-F1
#
_cell.length_a   1.000
_cell.length_b   1.000
_cell.length_c   1.000
_cell.angle_alpha   90.00
_cell.angle_beta   90.00
_cell.angle_gamma   90.00
#
_symmetry.space_group_name_H-M   'P 1'
#
loop_
_entity.id
_entity.type
_entity.pdbx_description
1 polymer ?
#
loop_
_entity_poly.entity_id
_entity_poly.type
_entity_poly.pdbx_seq_one_letter_code
_entity_poly.pdbx_strand_id
1 'polypeptide(L)' 'MIESFNKVVKRKAKPKAEFPNEQSLDTFIVIQAMSCNDRYFKRIHKGFGQVQDTLESYFE' A
#
# COMPACT_ATOMS: atom_id res chain seq x y z
N MET A 1 3.03 -6.78 3.55
CA MET A 1 2.17 -5.70 3.01
C MET A 1 2.94 -4.80 2.05
N ILE A 2 4.05 -4.18 2.48
CA ILE A 2 4.89 -3.31 1.64
C ILE A 2 5.35 -4.00 0.34
N GLU A 3 5.89 -5.22 0.44
CA GLU A 3 6.36 -5.94 -0.75
C GLU A 3 5.22 -6.21 -1.77
N SER A 4 4.01 -6.49 -1.28
CA SER A 4 2.85 -6.67 -2.16
C SER A 4 2.47 -5.37 -2.87
N PHE A 5 2.55 -4.23 -2.17
CA PHE A 5 2.33 -2.91 -2.76
C PHE A 5 3.39 -2.60 -3.82
N ASN A 6 4.67 -2.81 -3.51
CA ASN A 6 5.78 -2.62 -4.45
C ASN A 6 5.61 -3.45 -5.73
N LYS A 7 5.18 -4.72 -5.60
CA LYS A 7 4.88 -5.58 -6.76
C LYS A 7 3.74 -5.02 -7.62
N VAL A 8 2.70 -4.45 -7.01
CA VAL A 8 1.59 -3.82 -7.73
C VAL A 8 2.08 -2.57 -8.47
N VAL A 9 2.82 -1.69 -7.79
CA VAL A 9 3.38 -0.46 -8.38
C VAL A 9 4.28 -0.81 -9.56
N LYS A 10 5.26 -1.72 -9.38
CA LYS A 10 6.18 -2.16 -10.45
C LYS A 10 5.42 -2.75 -11.64
N ARG A 11 4.42 -3.60 -11.39
CA ARG A 11 3.61 -4.21 -12.47
C ARG A 11 2.83 -3.17 -13.27
N LYS A 12 2.24 -2.18 -12.60
CA LYS A 12 1.44 -1.13 -13.24
C LYS A 12 2.27 -0.01 -13.86
N ALA A 13 3.50 0.19 -13.39
CA ALA A 13 4.47 1.09 -14.00
C ALA A 13 5.10 0.48 -15.26
N LYS A 14 5.27 -0.86 -15.33
CA LYS A 14 5.87 -1.55 -16.47
C LYS A 14 5.36 -1.15 -17.87
N PRO A 15 4.05 -0.96 -18.12
CA PRO A 15 3.57 -0.52 -19.44
C PRO A 15 3.80 0.97 -19.73
N LYS A 16 4.26 1.77 -18.76
CA LYS A 16 4.62 3.17 -18.97
C LYS A 16 6.10 3.23 -19.36
N ALA A 17 6.38 3.64 -20.60
CA ALA A 17 7.74 3.82 -21.09
C ALA A 17 8.51 4.82 -20.22
N GLU A 18 7.92 6.00 -19.99
CA GLU A 18 8.43 7.06 -19.11
C GLU A 18 7.26 7.87 -18.52
N PHE A 19 7.54 8.61 -17.45
CA PHE A 19 6.62 9.62 -16.91
C PHE A 19 6.97 10.99 -17.49
N PRO A 20 6.01 11.76 -18.05
CA PRO A 20 6.30 13.06 -18.68
C PRO A 20 6.96 14.10 -17.76
N ASN A 21 6.72 14.01 -16.46
CA ASN A 21 7.33 14.84 -15.42
C ASN A 21 7.15 14.20 -14.04
N GLU A 22 7.79 14.77 -13.03
CA GLU A 22 7.70 14.33 -11.63
C GLU A 22 6.24 14.33 -11.12
N GLN A 23 5.47 15.38 -11.43
CA GLN A 23 4.07 15.48 -11.00
C GLN A 23 3.20 14.31 -11.50
N SER A 24 3.46 13.82 -12.71
CA SER A 24 2.76 12.67 -13.29
C SER A 24 3.15 11.35 -12.62
N LEU A 25 4.40 11.24 -12.14
CA LEU A 25 4.86 10.13 -11.32
C LEU A 25 4.19 10.18 -9.93
N ASP A 26 4.16 11.35 -9.29
CA ASP A 26 3.51 11.54 -7.99
C ASP A 26 2.04 11.18 -8.05
N THR A 27 1.33 11.69 -9.06
CA THR A 27 -0.08 11.38 -9.29
C THR A 27 -0.29 9.87 -9.48
N PHE A 28 0.59 9.21 -10.22
CA PHE A 28 0.52 7.76 -10.42
C PHE A 28 0.70 6.99 -9.10
N ILE A 29 1.67 7.37 -8.27
CA ILE A 29 1.93 6.72 -6.97
C ILE A 29 0.75 6.94 -6.01
N VAL A 30 0.22 8.17 -5.93
CA VAL A 30 -0.95 8.49 -5.12
C VAL A 30 -2.16 7.64 -5.51
N ILE A 31 -2.43 7.49 -6.81
CA ILE A 31 -3.53 6.63 -7.30
C ILE A 31 -3.32 5.17 -6.87
N GLN A 32 -2.07 4.66 -6.93
CA GLN A 32 -1.80 3.29 -6.48
C GLN A 32 -2.00 3.13 -4.98
N ALA A 33 -1.57 4.11 -4.18
CA ALA A 33 -1.75 4.12 -2.74
C ALA A 33 -3.23 4.19 -2.35
N MET A 34 -4.01 5.09 -2.95
CA MET A 34 -5.46 5.18 -2.73
C MET A 34 -6.16 3.86 -3.07
N SER A 35 -5.86 3.29 -4.24
CA SER A 35 -6.42 1.98 -4.65
C SER A 35 -6.05 0.85 -3.67
N CYS A 36 -4.84 0.89 -3.11
CA CYS A 36 -4.40 -0.08 -2.11
C CYS A 36 -5.17 0.11 -0.80
N ASN A 37 -5.30 1.36 -0.34
CA ASN A 37 -6.04 1.70 0.87
C ASN A 37 -7.49 1.27 0.73
N ASP A 38 -8.21 1.69 -0.31
CA ASP A 38 -9.63 1.32 -0.51
C ASP A 38 -9.86 -0.19 -0.45
N ARG A 39 -8.93 -0.97 -1.01
CA ARG A 39 -9.04 -2.43 -1.05
C ARG A 39 -8.78 -3.10 0.30
N TYR A 40 -7.88 -2.55 1.12
CA TYR A 40 -7.35 -3.23 2.30
C TYR A 40 -7.57 -2.49 3.62
N PHE A 41 -8.14 -1.29 3.62
CA PHE A 41 -8.27 -0.41 4.79
C PHE A 41 -8.98 -1.09 5.97
N LYS A 42 -10.03 -1.86 5.70
CA LYS A 42 -10.81 -2.59 6.73
C LYS A 42 -10.25 -3.97 7.06
N ARG A 43 -9.04 -4.31 6.60
CA ARG A 43 -8.44 -5.64 6.77
C ARG A 43 -7.18 -5.54 7.60
N ILE A 44 -7.06 -6.44 8.56
CA ILE A 44 -5.81 -6.70 9.27
C ILE A 44 -5.17 -7.96 8.70
N HIS A 45 -3.84 -7.98 8.64
CA HIS A 45 -3.12 -9.21 8.32
C HIS A 45 -3.37 -10.23 9.44
N LYS A 46 -3.67 -11.49 9.10
CA LYS A 46 -4.06 -12.52 10.07
C LYS A 46 -3.10 -12.64 11.25
N GLY A 47 -1.79 -12.68 10.98
CA GLY A 47 -0.78 -12.75 12.04
C GLY A 47 -0.69 -11.49 12.91
N PHE A 48 -1.08 -10.32 12.39
CA PHE A 48 -1.14 -9.09 13.18
C PHE A 48 -2.40 -9.04 14.04
N GLY A 49 -3.54 -9.53 13.52
CA GLY A 49 -4.77 -9.62 14.30
C GLY A 49 -4.66 -10.55 15.52
N GLN A 50 -3.75 -11.54 15.49
CA GLN A 50 -3.52 -12.43 16.62
C GLN A 50 -2.81 -11.77 17.81
N VAL A 51 -2.11 -10.66 17.59
CA VAL A 51 -1.32 -9.96 18.62
C VAL A 51 -1.89 -8.58 18.94
N GLN A 52 -3.10 -8.28 18.47
CA GLN A 52 -3.73 -6.98 18.65
C GLN A 52 -3.95 -6.67 20.14
N ASP A 53 -4.57 -7.57 20.90
CA ASP A 53 -4.83 -7.40 22.34
C ASP A 53 -3.53 -7.18 23.13
N THR A 54 -2.47 -7.95 22.81
CA THR A 54 -1.16 -7.79 23.43
C THR A 54 -0.55 -6.43 23.12
N LEU A 55 -0.66 -5.97 21.88
CA LEU A 55 -0.17 -4.66 21.48
C LEU A 55 -0.93 -3.54 22.20
N GLU A 56 -2.26 -3.64 22.29
CA GLU A 56 -3.12 -2.67 22.98
C GLU A 56 -2.75 -2.56 24.47
N SER A 57 -2.46 -3.68 25.14
CA SER A 57 -2.04 -3.67 26.56
C SER A 57 -0.73 -2.92 26.87
N TYR A 58 0.12 -2.64 25.87
CA TYR A 58 1.34 -1.85 26.06
C TYR A 58 1.09 -0.33 26.05
N PHE A 59 -0.11 0.10 25.64
CA PHE A 59 -0.48 1.50 25.49
C PHE A 59 -1.68 1.93 26.37
N GLU A 60 -2.21 1.03 27.20
CA GLU A 60 -3.08 1.38 28.35
C GLU A 60 -2.25 1.89 29.54
#